data_AF-A0A1M6MSL3-F1
#
_entry.id   AF-A0A1M6MSL3-F1
#
_cell.length_a   1.000
_cell.length_b   1.000
_cell.length_c   1.000
_cell.angle_alpha   90.00
_cell.angle_beta   90.00
_cell.angle_gamma   90.00
#
_symmetry.space_group_name_H-M   'P 1'
#
loop_
_entity.id
_entity.type
_entity.pdbx_description
1 polymer ?
#
loop_
_entity_poly.entity_id
_entity_poly.type
_entity_poly.pdbx_seq_one_letter_code
_entity_poly.pdbx_strand_id
1 'polypeptide(L)' 'MSSADRFDRFVEDRGGALWSAAWLLTSDPHSAEDLVQTALMKCYGRYPRFDSDRAFEAYVRTAIYQTYVVLVA' A
#
# COMPACT_ATOMS: atom_id res chain seq x y z
N MET A 1 11.18 19.31 -0.34
CA MET A 1 10.78 17.97 -0.80
C MET A 1 9.30 18.01 -1.07
N SER A 2 8.87 17.70 -2.28
CA SER A 2 7.46 17.72 -2.66
C SER A 2 6.70 16.60 -1.93
N SER A 3 5.36 16.65 -1.91
CA SER A 3 4.59 15.51 -1.36
C SER A 3 4.75 14.25 -2.21
N ALA A 4 5.07 14.38 -3.50
CA ALA A 4 5.34 13.25 -4.37
C ALA A 4 6.69 12.61 -4.02
N ASP A 5 7.75 13.41 -3.86
CA ASP A 5 9.09 12.92 -3.48
C ASP A 5 9.06 12.17 -2.14
N ARG A 6 8.25 12.66 -1.18
CA ARG A 6 8.02 11.98 0.09
C ARG A 6 7.30 10.65 -0.08
N PHE A 7 6.30 10.61 -0.96
CA PHE A 7 5.55 9.40 -1.25
C PHE A 7 6.43 8.35 -1.94
N ASP A 8 7.25 8.76 -2.91
CA ASP A 8 8.19 7.87 -3.59
C ASP A 8 9.16 7.24 -2.59
N ARG A 9 9.72 8.04 -1.68
CA ARG A 9 10.56 7.54 -0.59
C ARG A 9 9.81 6.58 0.33
N PHE A 10 8.55 6.87 0.67
CA PHE A 10 7.72 5.94 1.44
C PHE A 10 7.55 4.60 0.71
N VAL A 11 7.31 4.63 -0.61
CA VAL A 11 7.15 3.42 -1.43
C VAL A 11 8.47 2.64 -1.51
N GLU A 12 9.61 3.32 -1.67
CA GLU A 12 10.93 2.69 -1.62
C GLU A 12 11.20 2.03 -0.27
N ASP A 13 10.93 2.72 0.84
CA ASP A 13 11.24 2.25 2.19
C ASP A 13 10.27 1.15 2.68
N ARG A 14 9.00 1.20 2.25
CA ARG A 14 7.92 0.34 2.79
C ARG A 14 7.30 -0.62 1.79
N GLY A 15 7.57 -0.46 0.50
CA GLY A 15 7.00 -1.28 -0.57
C GLY A 15 7.22 -2.78 -0.37
N GLY A 16 8.43 -3.18 0.00
CA GLY A 16 8.74 -4.60 0.27
C GLY A 16 7.95 -5.19 1.44
N ALA A 17 7.72 -4.41 2.50
CA ALA A 17 6.94 -4.85 3.66
C ALA A 17 5.43 -4.96 3.34
N LEU A 18 4.92 -4.05 2.50
CA LEU A 18 3.55 -4.09 2.01
C LEU A 18 3.34 -5.26 1.04
N TRP A 19 4.29 -5.50 0.14
CA TRP A 19 4.28 -6.64 -0.78
C TRP A 19 4.30 -7.98 -0.04
N SER A 20 5.16 -8.11 0.97
CA SER A 20 5.21 -9.32 1.80
C SER A 20 3.86 -9.61 2.48
N ALA A 21 3.16 -8.55 2.94
CA ALA A 21 1.84 -8.70 3.53
C ALA A 21 0.77 -9.11 2.50
N ALA A 22 0.80 -8.53 1.29
CA ALA A 22 -0.10 -8.91 0.21
C ALA A 22 0.14 -10.35 -0.27
N TRP A 23 1.39 -10.78 -0.36
CA TRP A 23 1.75 -12.14 -0.74
C TRP A 23 1.19 -13.19 0.23
N LEU A 24 1.16 -12.91 1.53
CA LEU A 24 0.53 -13.80 2.51
C LEU A 24 -0.99 -13.96 2.30
N LEU A 25 -1.66 -13.00 1.66
CA LEU A 25 -3.09 -13.06 1.36
C LEU A 25 -3.36 -13.77 0.03
N THR A 26 -2.50 -13.57 -0.97
CA THR A 26 -2.75 -14.06 -2.34
C THR A 26 -2.06 -15.39 -2.64
N SER A 27 -0.94 -15.69 -1.97
CA SER A 27 -0.02 -16.78 -2.34
C SER A 27 0.45 -16.75 -3.80
N ASP A 28 0.31 -15.62 -4.47
CA ASP A 28 0.67 -15.39 -5.87
C ASP A 28 1.43 -14.06 -6.01
N PRO A 29 2.66 -14.06 -6.58
CA PRO A 29 3.49 -12.85 -6.67
C PRO A 29 2.86 -11.71 -7.48
N HIS A 30 2.25 -12.02 -8.63
CA HIS A 30 1.65 -11.02 -9.51
C HIS A 30 0.40 -10.40 -8.88
N SER A 31 -0.44 -11.23 -8.27
CA SER A 31 -1.62 -10.79 -7.53
C SER A 31 -1.23 -9.96 -6.30
N ALA A 32 -0.12 -10.29 -5.63
CA ALA A 32 0.39 -9.50 -4.52
C ALA A 32 0.85 -8.11 -4.97
N GLU A 33 1.58 -8.04 -6.09
CA GLU A 33 2.02 -6.79 -6.70
C GLU A 33 0.83 -5.91 -7.09
N ASP A 34 -0.13 -6.46 -7.85
CA ASP A 34 -1.33 -5.73 -8.29
C ASP A 34 -2.16 -5.22 -7.10
N LEU A 35 -2.29 -6.03 -6.05
CA LEU A 35 -3.00 -5.67 -4.83
C LEU A 35 -2.35 -4.48 -4.11
N VAL A 36 -1.01 -4.49 -4.00
CA VAL A 36 -0.27 -3.36 -3.40
C VAL A 36 -0.39 -2.11 -4.26
N GLN A 37 -0.19 -2.23 -5.57
CA GLN A 37 -0.29 -1.11 -6.50
C GLN A 37 -1.70 -0.47 -6.44
N THR A 38 -2.75 -1.29 -6.47
CA THR A 38 -4.14 -0.84 -6.35
C THR A 38 -4.40 -0.14 -5.02
N ALA A 39 -3.91 -0.69 -3.90
CA ALA A 39 -4.09 -0.08 -2.59
C ALA A 39 -3.35 1.27 -2.48
N LEU A 40 -2.11 1.35 -2.97
CA LEU A 40 -1.32 2.58 -2.99
C LEU A 40 -1.96 3.66 -3.86
N MET A 41 -2.46 3.31 -5.06
CA MET A 41 -3.18 4.23 -5.94
C MET A 41 -4.42 4.83 -5.24
N LYS A 42 -5.20 3.99 -4.54
CA LYS A 42 -6.36 4.46 -3.75
C LYS A 42 -5.97 5.38 -2.58
N CYS A 43 -4.78 5.17 -2.00
CA CYS A 43 -4.33 5.91 -0.82
C CYS A 43 -3.54 7.18 -1.15
N TYR A 44 -2.94 7.28 -2.35
CA TYR A 44 -2.02 8.36 -2.74
C TYR A 44 -2.58 9.76 -2.45
N GLY A 45 -3.83 10.02 -2.83
CA GLY A 45 -4.46 11.33 -2.61
C GLY A 45 -4.63 11.73 -1.13
N ARG A 46 -4.52 10.77 -0.19
CA ARG A 46 -4.57 11.05 1.25
C ARG A 46 -3.19 11.19 1.87
N TYR A 47 -2.12 10.77 1.22
CA TYR A 47 -0.75 10.82 1.74
C TYR A 47 -0.33 12.19 2.31
N PRO A 48 -0.67 13.35 1.67
CA PRO A 48 -0.30 14.66 2.21
C PRO A 48 -0.91 14.98 3.59
N ARG A 49 -1.95 14.26 4.02
CA ARG A 49 -2.64 14.48 5.31
C ARG A 49 -2.02 13.69 6.47
N PHE A 50 -1.03 12.85 6.19
CA PHE A 50 -0.34 12.06 7.22
C PHE A 50 1.00 12.68 7.55
N ASP A 51 1.21 12.94 8.83
CA ASP A 51 2.49 13.43 9.37
C ASP A 51 3.46 12.28 9.72
N SER A 52 3.01 11.03 9.58
CA SER A 52 3.76 9.83 9.95
C SER A 52 3.60 8.73 8.89
N ASP A 53 4.73 8.30 8.33
CA ASP A 53 4.78 7.16 7.39
C ASP A 53 4.26 5.88 8.03
N ARG A 54 4.45 5.70 9.35
CA ARG A 54 3.92 4.53 10.08
C ARG A 54 2.39 4.56 10.14
N ALA A 55 1.79 5.74 10.36
CA ALA A 55 0.34 5.89 10.35
C ALA A 55 -0.23 5.67 8.94
N PHE A 56 0.46 6.18 7.91
CA PHE A 56 0.08 5.93 6.52
C PHE A 56 0.22 4.46 6.13
N GLU A 57 1.29 3.77 6.55
CA GLU A 57 1.48 2.33 6.30
C GLU A 57 0.31 1.51 6.88
N ALA A 58 -0.12 1.81 8.11
CA ALA A 58 -1.28 1.14 8.72
C ALA A 58 -2.57 1.37 7.91
N TYR A 59 -2.74 2.59 7.38
CA TYR A 59 -3.85 2.92 6.50
C TYR A 59 -3.79 2.13 5.17
N VAL A 60 -2.61 2.03 4.55
CA VAL A 60 -2.42 1.24 3.32
C VAL A 60 -2.67 -0.25 3.57
N ARG A 61 -2.20 -0.81 4.69
CA ARG A 61 -2.48 -2.21 5.07
C ARG A 61 -3.98 -2.49 5.20
N THR A 62 -4.74 -1.52 5.71
CA THR A 62 -6.20 -1.61 5.76
C THR A 62 -6.79 -1.63 4.35
N ALA A 63 -6.31 -0.75 3.45
CA ALA A 63 -6.74 -0.70 2.07
C ALA A 63 -6.37 -1.97 1.27
N ILE A 64 -5.22 -2.59 1.55
CA ILE A 64 -4.82 -3.91 1.01
C ILE A 64 -5.85 -4.96 1.38
N TYR A 65 -6.16 -5.09 2.68
CA TYR A 65 -7.13 -6.07 3.14
C TYR A 65 -8.52 -5.85 2.55
N GLN A 66 -9.01 -4.60 2.54
CA GLN A 66 -10.29 -4.25 1.93
C GLN A 66 -10.33 -4.56 0.43
N THR A 67 -9.25 -4.27 -0.30
CA THR A 67 -9.17 -4.54 -1.74
C THR A 67 -9.15 -6.05 -2.00
N TYR A 68 -8.41 -6.83 -1.20
CA TYR A 68 -8.40 -8.29 -1.30
C TYR A 68 -9.80 -8.89 -1.11
N VAL A 69 -10.50 -8.49 -0.05
CA VAL A 69 -11.86 -9.00 0.24
C VAL A 69 -12.82 -8.72 -0.91
N VAL A 70 -12.73 -7.55 -1.55
CA VAL A 70 -13.57 -7.20 -2.70
C VAL A 70 -13.24 -8.03 -3.94
N LEU A 71 -12.01 -8.50 -4.12
CA LEU A 71 -11.59 -9.30 -5.27
C LEU A 71 -11.97 -10.78 -5.15
N VAL A 72 -12.14 -11.30 -3.93
CA VAL A 72 -12.46 -12.72 -3.67
C VAL A 72 -13.94 -12.98 -3.36
N ALA A 73 -14.76 -11.93 -3.28
CA ALA A 73 -16.20 -11.99 -3.07
C ALA A 73 -16.96 -11.97 -4.40
#